data_AF-A0AAW8ELP9-F1
#
_entry.id   AF-A0AAW8ELP9-F1
#
_cell.length_a   1.000
_cell.length_b   1.000
_cell.length_c   1.000
_cell.angle_alpha   90.00
_cell.angle_beta   90.00
_cell.angle_gamma   90.00
#
_symmetry.space_group_name_H-M   'P 1'
#
loop_
_entity.id
_entity.type
_entity.pdbx_description
1 polymer ?
#
loop_
_entity_poly.entity_id
_entity_poly.type
_entity_poly.pdbx_seq_one_letter_code
_entity_poly.pdbx_strand_id
1 'polypeptide(L)'
;MPQATPRSVLCALTVLVGALALPSQAQTVKVGLAMDLSGPFAVGGAEAKAGFAVAMKQLGGKLGGVPVEFVEADTAGNPEMARQVVERMLLRDKIDLFTGPVGSSVALAVGPPLFAAKVPYLSSNTGPSDYSGARCNPYFFGASYPNDAYYESAGKFASDKGFKKVAMIAPSYPGGKDAINGFKHTFKGSVSDELYTKLGQLDYSAELAQIRASKPDALYFFLPGAMGVSFIKQFVGAGLSKDVALISTAFSADEDMIPAVGEPMLGLFNTAHWSFDLDNAANQRFVAAFRQQNNGRNPSFYAGQAYDVLMAMDAAVRDAGGKVADKAALLKAIKAANYKSVRGDFRYGPNNFPIQNYYLRVIAKDANGRIANKVIGTVLERYQDRTAAQCAMKS
;
A
#
# COMPACT_ATOMS: atom_id res chain seq x y z
N MET A 1 -5.86 -12.62 -98.98
CA MET A 1 -6.57 -11.66 -98.10
C MET A 1 -8.06 -12.01 -98.17
N PRO A 2 -8.86 -12.02 -97.08
CA PRO A 2 -8.63 -11.56 -95.69
C PRO A 2 -8.53 -12.74 -94.68
N GLN A 3 -7.55 -12.77 -93.79
CA GLN A 3 -7.47 -12.19 -92.43
C GLN A 3 -8.41 -12.82 -91.37
N ALA A 4 -7.77 -13.61 -90.51
CA ALA A 4 -8.29 -14.28 -89.33
C ALA A 4 -8.37 -13.35 -88.12
N THR A 5 -9.30 -13.62 -87.21
CA THR A 5 -9.22 -13.20 -85.80
C THR A 5 -9.80 -14.31 -84.91
N PRO A 6 -9.04 -14.88 -83.97
CA PRO A 6 -9.59 -15.66 -82.87
C PRO A 6 -9.96 -14.72 -81.71
N ARG A 7 -11.20 -14.82 -81.21
CA ARG A 7 -11.63 -14.18 -79.97
C ARG A 7 -11.01 -14.91 -78.78
N SER A 8 -10.03 -14.28 -78.14
CA SER A 8 -9.51 -14.69 -76.84
C SER A 8 -10.55 -14.38 -75.75
N VAL A 9 -11.12 -15.44 -75.15
CA VAL A 9 -11.96 -15.34 -73.95
C VAL A 9 -11.02 -15.22 -72.75
N LEU A 10 -10.93 -14.02 -72.18
CA LEU A 10 -10.17 -13.76 -70.96
C LEU A 10 -11.07 -14.06 -69.75
N CYS A 11 -10.93 -15.25 -69.16
CA CYS A 11 -11.53 -15.56 -67.86
C CYS A 11 -10.84 -14.71 -66.78
N ALA A 12 -11.56 -13.73 -66.23
CA ALA A 12 -11.13 -12.98 -65.06
C ALA A 12 -11.24 -13.87 -63.80
N LEU A 13 -10.10 -14.40 -63.34
CA LEU A 13 -9.98 -15.04 -62.04
C LEU A 13 -10.05 -13.95 -60.96
N THR A 14 -11.22 -13.77 -60.36
CA THR A 14 -11.39 -12.86 -59.22
C THR A 14 -10.85 -13.58 -57.98
N VAL A 15 -9.58 -13.33 -57.62
CA VAL A 15 -8.99 -13.83 -56.37
C VAL A 15 -9.62 -13.07 -55.22
N LEU A 16 -10.61 -13.69 -54.57
CA LEU A 16 -11.18 -13.21 -53.32
C LEU A 16 -10.12 -13.40 -52.22
N VAL A 17 -9.27 -12.39 -52.01
CA VAL A 17 -8.38 -12.33 -50.85
C VAL A 17 -9.27 -12.06 -49.63
N GLY A 18 -9.85 -13.13 -49.08
CA GLY A 18 -10.45 -13.11 -47.77
C GLY A 18 -9.37 -12.70 -46.78
N ALA A 19 -9.47 -11.48 -46.25
CA ALA A 19 -8.68 -11.06 -45.11
C ALA A 19 -9.02 -12.00 -43.95
N LEU A 20 -8.22 -13.05 -43.78
CA LEU A 20 -8.16 -13.82 -42.55
C LEU A 20 -7.70 -12.85 -41.47
N ALA A 21 -8.66 -12.22 -40.79
CA ALA A 21 -8.43 -11.62 -39.50
C ALA A 21 -7.97 -12.77 -38.59
N LEU A 22 -6.65 -12.94 -38.48
CA LEU A 22 -6.07 -13.78 -37.45
C LEU A 22 -6.72 -13.36 -36.13
N PRO A 23 -7.34 -14.27 -35.37
CA PRO A 23 -7.85 -13.93 -34.07
C PRO A 23 -6.69 -13.31 -33.29
N SER A 24 -6.83 -12.03 -32.93
CA SER A 24 -5.91 -11.38 -32.01
C SER A 24 -5.87 -12.28 -30.79
N GLN A 25 -4.73 -12.94 -30.58
CA GLN A 25 -4.52 -13.79 -29.43
C GLN A 25 -4.75 -12.89 -28.23
N ALA A 26 -5.87 -13.09 -27.52
CA ALA A 26 -6.30 -12.19 -26.46
C ALA A 26 -5.15 -12.11 -25.45
N GLN A 27 -4.50 -10.95 -25.38
CA GLN A 27 -3.31 -10.74 -24.57
C GLN A 27 -3.72 -10.86 -23.10
N THR A 28 -3.36 -11.94 -22.41
CA THR A 28 -3.62 -12.06 -20.96
C THR A 28 -2.65 -11.16 -20.21
N VAL A 29 -3.16 -10.29 -19.34
CA VAL A 29 -2.33 -9.48 -18.43
C VAL A 29 -1.83 -10.36 -17.30
N LYS A 30 -0.53 -10.32 -17.03
CA LYS A 30 0.06 -11.06 -15.90
C LYS A 30 0.45 -10.12 -14.77
N VAL A 31 -0.09 -10.34 -13.58
CA VAL A 31 0.22 -9.52 -12.41
C VAL A 31 0.98 -10.37 -11.38
N GLY A 32 2.21 -9.99 -11.08
CA GLY A 32 2.94 -10.54 -9.94
C GLY A 32 2.37 -9.99 -8.63
N LEU A 33 1.91 -10.87 -7.75
CA LEU A 33 1.33 -10.53 -6.46
C LEU A 33 2.15 -11.25 -5.38
N ALA A 34 3.22 -10.61 -4.92
CA ALA A 34 4.16 -11.21 -3.96
C ALA A 34 4.05 -10.50 -2.61
N MET A 35 3.48 -11.20 -1.62
CA MET A 35 3.13 -10.64 -0.32
C MET A 35 3.87 -11.31 0.81
N ASP A 36 4.06 -10.59 1.91
CA ASP A 36 4.61 -11.17 3.14
C ASP A 36 3.51 -11.94 3.87
N LEU A 37 3.25 -13.19 3.46
CA LEU A 37 2.21 -14.05 4.05
C LEU A 37 2.73 -14.85 5.25
N SER A 38 4.04 -14.91 5.41
CA SER A 38 4.72 -15.43 6.61
C SER A 38 5.78 -14.44 7.12
N GLY A 39 6.40 -14.79 8.26
CA GLY A 39 7.40 -13.94 8.90
C GLY A 39 6.81 -12.71 9.61
N PRO A 40 7.62 -11.69 9.89
CA PRO A 40 7.25 -10.59 10.81
C PRO A 40 6.13 -9.69 10.28
N PHE A 41 5.81 -9.74 8.99
CA PHE A 41 4.79 -8.89 8.35
C PHE A 41 3.52 -9.68 7.93
N ALA A 42 3.40 -10.95 8.35
CA ALA A 42 2.33 -11.87 7.97
C ALA A 42 0.92 -11.31 8.17
N VAL A 43 0.68 -10.58 9.28
CA VAL A 43 -0.62 -9.97 9.58
C VAL A 43 -1.02 -8.97 8.50
N GLY A 44 -0.12 -8.04 8.16
CA GLY A 44 -0.39 -7.06 7.10
C GLY A 44 -0.54 -7.71 5.71
N GLY A 45 0.24 -8.76 5.43
CA GLY A 45 0.13 -9.50 4.17
C GLY A 45 -1.20 -10.25 4.04
N ALA A 46 -1.68 -10.86 5.12
CA ALA A 46 -2.98 -11.52 5.16
C ALA A 46 -4.14 -10.53 4.96
N GLU A 47 -4.06 -9.34 5.57
CA GLU A 47 -5.05 -8.28 5.39
C GLU A 47 -5.08 -7.74 3.95
N ALA A 48 -3.91 -7.47 3.37
CA ALA A 48 -3.81 -7.06 1.99
C ALA A 48 -4.34 -8.16 1.03
N LYS A 49 -4.07 -9.44 1.30
CA LYS A 49 -4.64 -10.56 0.55
C LYS A 49 -6.16 -10.57 0.60
N ALA A 50 -6.76 -10.29 1.75
CA ALA A 50 -8.21 -10.17 1.88
C ALA A 50 -8.78 -8.99 1.07
N GLY A 51 -8.08 -7.85 1.04
CA GLY A 51 -8.42 -6.70 0.19
C GLY A 51 -8.34 -7.02 -1.31
N PHE A 52 -7.26 -7.68 -1.74
CA PHE A 52 -7.10 -8.15 -3.11
C PHE A 52 -8.21 -9.12 -3.52
N ALA A 53 -8.58 -10.07 -2.66
CA ALA A 53 -9.66 -11.03 -2.94
C ALA A 53 -10.99 -10.33 -3.24
N VAL A 54 -11.31 -9.24 -2.53
CA VAL A 54 -12.51 -8.44 -2.81
C VAL A 54 -12.44 -7.81 -4.21
N ALA A 55 -11.31 -7.19 -4.57
CA ALA A 55 -11.12 -6.59 -5.89
C ALA A 55 -11.17 -7.65 -7.01
N MET A 56 -10.43 -8.75 -6.87
CA MET A 56 -10.41 -9.84 -7.86
C MET A 56 -11.80 -10.40 -8.13
N LYS A 57 -12.61 -10.58 -7.08
CA LYS A 57 -14.00 -11.04 -7.22
C LYS A 57 -14.86 -10.04 -7.99
N GLN A 58 -14.74 -8.74 -7.70
CA GLN A 58 -15.49 -7.69 -8.40
C GLN A 58 -15.08 -7.53 -9.86
N LEU A 59 -13.79 -7.71 -10.15
CA LEU A 59 -13.22 -7.58 -11.48
C LEU A 59 -13.45 -8.81 -12.37
N GLY A 60 -13.87 -9.94 -11.80
CA GLY A 60 -14.33 -11.11 -12.55
C GLY A 60 -13.25 -11.75 -13.44
N GLY A 61 -12.00 -11.77 -12.97
CA GLY A 61 -10.88 -12.36 -13.71
C GLY A 61 -10.38 -11.51 -14.88
N LYS A 62 -10.63 -10.21 -14.86
CA LYS A 62 -10.16 -9.26 -15.88
C LYS A 62 -9.55 -8.00 -15.28
N LEU A 63 -8.69 -7.32 -16.03
CA LEU A 63 -8.29 -5.94 -15.81
C LEU A 63 -8.53 -5.16 -17.11
N GLY A 64 -9.25 -4.04 -17.03
CA GLY A 64 -9.59 -3.21 -18.17
C GLY A 64 -10.31 -3.95 -19.30
N GLY A 65 -11.09 -4.98 -18.96
CA GLY A 65 -11.79 -5.84 -19.92
C GLY A 65 -10.94 -6.99 -20.50
N VAL A 66 -9.66 -7.07 -20.14
CA VAL A 66 -8.71 -8.07 -20.62
C VAL A 66 -8.52 -9.18 -19.57
N PRO A 67 -8.46 -10.47 -19.94
CA PRO A 67 -8.18 -11.55 -18.97
C PRO A 67 -6.91 -11.29 -18.16
N VAL A 68 -6.94 -11.60 -16.87
CA VAL A 68 -5.78 -11.45 -15.97
C VAL A 68 -5.39 -12.79 -15.34
N GLU A 69 -4.08 -13.04 -15.27
CA GLU A 69 -3.46 -14.11 -14.49
C GLU A 69 -2.70 -13.47 -13.32
N PHE A 70 -3.08 -13.81 -12.08
CA PHE A 70 -2.34 -13.42 -10.88
C PHE A 70 -1.31 -14.48 -10.53
N VAL A 71 -0.03 -14.11 -10.55
CA VAL A 71 1.07 -14.96 -10.13
C VAL A 71 1.36 -14.66 -8.67
N GLU A 72 0.75 -15.44 -7.77
CA GLU A 72 0.89 -15.25 -6.32
C GLU A 72 2.17 -15.88 -5.76
N ALA A 73 2.77 -15.25 -4.75
CA ALA A 73 3.87 -15.83 -3.98
C ALA A 73 3.96 -15.23 -2.56
N ASP A 74 4.52 -16.02 -1.63
CA ASP A 74 4.94 -15.53 -0.32
C ASP A 74 6.42 -15.08 -0.37
N THR A 75 6.68 -13.89 0.16
CA THR A 75 8.03 -13.31 0.32
C THR A 75 8.61 -13.51 1.72
N ALA A 76 7.81 -14.03 2.66
CA ALA A 76 8.16 -14.33 4.05
C ALA A 76 8.74 -13.15 4.85
N GLY A 77 8.53 -11.90 4.41
CA GLY A 77 9.19 -10.73 4.99
C GLY A 77 10.71 -10.71 4.78
N ASN A 78 11.24 -11.52 3.86
CA ASN A 78 12.67 -11.73 3.67
C ASN A 78 13.15 -11.12 2.34
N PRO A 79 14.07 -10.13 2.36
CA PRO A 79 14.55 -9.45 1.15
C PRO A 79 15.17 -10.37 0.08
N GLU A 80 15.95 -11.38 0.49
CA GLU A 80 16.63 -12.27 -0.46
C GLU A 80 15.65 -13.24 -1.11
N MET A 81 14.75 -13.85 -0.32
CA MET A 81 13.69 -14.68 -0.86
C MET A 81 12.78 -13.90 -1.81
N ALA A 82 12.42 -12.67 -1.45
CA ALA A 82 11.59 -11.82 -2.29
C ALA A 82 12.25 -11.50 -3.64
N ARG A 83 13.56 -11.22 -3.64
CA ARG A 83 14.34 -11.01 -4.87
C ARG A 83 14.26 -12.25 -5.77
N GLN A 84 14.47 -13.44 -5.23
CA GLN A 84 14.38 -14.70 -5.98
C GLN A 84 12.96 -14.96 -6.53
N VAL A 85 11.93 -14.68 -5.74
CA VAL A 85 10.52 -14.76 -6.16
C VAL A 85 10.27 -13.85 -7.36
N VAL A 86 10.73 -12.60 -7.29
CA VAL A 86 10.53 -11.62 -8.37
C VAL A 86 11.34 -11.96 -9.62
N GLU A 87 12.58 -12.42 -9.47
CA GLU A 87 13.39 -12.89 -10.60
C GLU A 87 12.71 -14.05 -11.33
N ARG A 88 12.15 -15.02 -10.60
CA ARG A 88 11.33 -16.08 -11.19
C ARG A 88 10.11 -15.52 -11.91
N MET A 89 9.36 -14.60 -11.30
CA MET A 89 8.17 -13.99 -11.93
C MET A 89 8.53 -13.25 -13.23
N LEU A 90 9.66 -12.56 -13.25
CA LEU A 90 10.15 -11.86 -14.44
C LEU A 90 10.66 -12.81 -15.52
N LEU A 91 11.44 -13.83 -15.16
CA LEU A 91 12.11 -14.70 -16.12
C LEU A 91 11.20 -15.81 -16.64
N ARG A 92 10.43 -16.44 -15.77
CA ARG A 92 9.57 -17.59 -16.12
C ARG A 92 8.14 -17.15 -16.39
N ASP A 93 7.54 -16.41 -15.46
CA ASP A 93 6.11 -16.15 -15.52
C ASP A 93 5.77 -14.97 -16.45
N LYS A 94 6.75 -14.11 -16.76
CA LYS A 94 6.67 -12.96 -17.67
C LYS A 94 5.61 -11.95 -17.25
N ILE A 95 5.62 -11.56 -15.97
CA ILE A 95 4.65 -10.59 -15.42
C ILE A 95 4.73 -9.21 -16.11
N ASP A 96 3.58 -8.56 -16.29
CA ASP A 96 3.44 -7.23 -16.89
C ASP A 96 3.42 -6.10 -15.87
N LEU A 97 2.89 -6.38 -14.69
CA LEU A 97 2.69 -5.49 -13.54
C LEU A 97 3.07 -6.23 -12.25
N PHE A 98 3.42 -5.49 -11.20
CA PHE A 98 3.77 -6.06 -9.89
C PHE A 98 3.15 -5.29 -8.71
N THR A 99 2.78 -6.01 -7.65
CA THR A 99 2.36 -5.44 -6.35
C THR A 99 2.75 -6.32 -5.15
N GLY A 100 2.66 -5.74 -3.95
CA GLY A 100 3.34 -6.19 -2.73
C GLY A 100 4.80 -5.75 -2.69
N PRO A 101 5.63 -6.13 -1.70
CA PRO A 101 5.33 -6.75 -0.41
C PRO A 101 4.93 -5.71 0.65
N VAL A 102 4.87 -6.10 1.92
CA VAL A 102 4.54 -5.19 3.04
C VAL A 102 5.78 -4.50 3.58
N GLY A 103 6.86 -5.24 3.84
CA GLY A 103 8.07 -4.70 4.49
C GLY A 103 8.89 -3.77 3.61
N SER A 104 9.28 -2.59 4.12
CA SER A 104 10.11 -1.62 3.39
C SER A 104 11.44 -2.21 2.91
N SER A 105 12.12 -3.01 3.72
CA SER A 105 13.36 -3.71 3.31
C SER A 105 13.13 -4.68 2.16
N VAL A 106 11.96 -5.30 2.10
CA VAL A 106 11.60 -6.26 1.05
C VAL A 106 11.27 -5.53 -0.24
N ALA A 107 10.50 -4.44 -0.17
CA ALA A 107 10.23 -3.57 -1.31
C ALA A 107 11.51 -2.98 -1.92
N LEU A 108 12.45 -2.56 -1.08
CA LEU A 108 13.76 -2.05 -1.53
C LEU A 108 14.61 -3.12 -2.25
N ALA A 109 14.39 -4.40 -1.95
CA ALA A 109 15.11 -5.50 -2.59
C ALA A 109 14.49 -5.94 -3.92
N VAL A 110 13.16 -5.87 -4.05
CA VAL A 110 12.47 -6.25 -5.30
C VAL A 110 12.39 -5.13 -6.33
N GLY A 111 12.49 -3.86 -5.91
CA GLY A 111 12.46 -2.72 -6.82
C GLY A 111 13.51 -2.79 -7.94
N PRO A 112 14.81 -2.99 -7.65
CA PRO A 112 15.85 -2.99 -8.67
C PRO A 112 15.63 -3.96 -9.83
N PRO A 113 15.32 -5.27 -9.63
CA PRO A 113 15.05 -6.17 -10.75
C PRO A 113 13.77 -5.79 -11.52
N LEU A 114 12.72 -5.29 -10.87
CA LEU A 114 11.51 -4.80 -11.55
C LEU A 114 11.80 -3.57 -12.42
N PHE A 115 12.59 -2.62 -11.91
CA PHE A 115 12.97 -1.41 -12.65
C PHE A 115 13.85 -1.75 -13.84
N ALA A 116 14.83 -2.65 -13.67
CA ALA A 116 15.67 -3.14 -14.76
C ALA A 116 14.84 -3.83 -15.86
N ALA A 117 13.82 -4.59 -15.46
CA ALA A 117 12.88 -5.24 -16.38
C ALA A 117 11.78 -4.32 -16.93
N LYS A 118 11.72 -3.04 -16.50
CA LYS A 118 10.69 -2.06 -16.89
C LYS A 118 9.26 -2.57 -16.61
N VAL A 119 9.09 -3.31 -15.52
CA VAL A 119 7.78 -3.76 -15.04
C VAL A 119 7.25 -2.73 -14.03
N PRO A 120 6.10 -2.07 -14.29
CA PRO A 120 5.54 -1.15 -13.33
C PRO A 120 5.18 -1.85 -12.02
N TYR A 121 5.68 -1.29 -10.93
CA TYR A 121 5.47 -1.72 -9.56
C TYR A 121 4.55 -0.71 -8.86
N LEU A 122 3.30 -1.12 -8.60
CA LEU A 122 2.37 -0.37 -7.76
C LEU A 122 2.41 -0.97 -6.35
N SER A 123 3.07 -0.27 -5.42
CA SER A 123 3.13 -0.70 -4.03
C SER A 123 1.77 -0.63 -3.37
N SER A 124 1.36 -1.77 -2.80
CA SER A 124 0.14 -1.92 -2.01
C SER A 124 0.40 -1.76 -0.51
N ASN A 125 1.57 -1.28 -0.10
CA ASN A 125 1.82 -0.93 1.29
C ASN A 125 2.96 0.07 1.44
N THR A 126 4.20 -0.39 1.35
CA THR A 126 5.32 0.44 1.78
C THR A 126 5.70 1.47 0.72
N GLY A 127 5.97 2.68 1.18
CA GLY A 127 6.56 3.75 0.39
C GLY A 127 7.89 4.17 0.95
N PRO A 128 8.97 3.37 0.81
CA PRO A 128 10.28 3.70 1.38
C PRO A 128 10.70 5.11 1.00
N SER A 129 11.19 5.89 1.98
CA SER A 129 11.56 7.29 1.76
C SER A 129 12.62 7.47 0.67
N ASP A 130 13.45 6.45 0.49
CA ASP A 130 14.38 6.33 -0.65
C ASP A 130 13.68 6.40 -2.01
N TYR A 131 12.57 5.68 -2.19
CA TYR A 131 11.83 5.63 -3.46
C TYR A 131 10.89 6.83 -3.64
N SER A 132 10.46 7.51 -2.59
CA SER A 132 9.74 8.78 -2.71
C SER A 132 10.67 9.98 -2.95
N GLY A 133 11.96 9.85 -2.63
CA GLY A 133 12.97 10.88 -2.80
C GLY A 133 14.08 10.52 -3.79
N ALA A 134 15.32 10.49 -3.31
CA ALA A 134 16.53 10.46 -4.14
C ALA A 134 16.65 9.23 -5.08
N ARG A 135 15.99 8.11 -4.77
CA ARG A 135 15.94 6.89 -5.59
C ARG A 135 14.60 6.67 -6.26
N CYS A 136 13.80 7.73 -6.45
CA CYS A 136 12.55 7.63 -7.18
C CYS A 136 12.75 7.09 -8.60
N ASN A 137 11.76 6.36 -9.10
CA ASN A 137 11.85 5.64 -10.36
C ASN A 137 10.52 5.73 -11.13
N PRO A 138 10.53 5.95 -12.46
CA PRO A 138 9.30 6.06 -13.25
C PRO A 138 8.45 4.77 -13.26
N TYR A 139 9.04 3.61 -12.94
CA TYR A 139 8.33 2.33 -12.83
C TYR A 139 7.83 2.04 -11.41
N PHE A 140 8.12 2.88 -10.42
CA PHE A 140 7.59 2.73 -9.07
C PHE A 140 6.44 3.72 -8.83
N PHE A 141 5.33 3.20 -8.31
CA PHE A 141 4.20 3.98 -7.84
C PHE A 141 3.91 3.57 -6.40
N GLY A 142 4.14 4.48 -5.46
CA GLY A 142 3.79 4.29 -4.06
C GLY A 142 2.30 4.51 -3.82
N ALA A 143 1.44 3.71 -4.44
CA ALA A 143 0.00 3.93 -4.53
C ALA A 143 -0.72 4.03 -3.16
N SER A 144 -0.11 3.48 -2.12
CA SER A 144 -0.52 3.59 -0.71
C SER A 144 -0.17 4.95 -0.10
N TYR A 145 1.09 5.17 0.27
CA TYR A 145 1.61 6.37 0.95
C TYR A 145 3.14 6.43 0.85
N PRO A 146 3.76 7.63 0.92
CA PRO A 146 5.17 7.78 1.24
C PRO A 146 5.39 7.68 2.76
N ASN A 147 6.42 6.94 3.19
CA ASN A 147 6.68 6.65 4.60
C ASN A 147 6.80 7.95 5.43
N ASP A 148 7.68 8.87 5.04
CA ASP A 148 7.90 10.13 5.77
C ASP A 148 6.58 10.88 6.04
N ALA A 149 5.78 11.16 5.00
CA ALA A 149 4.52 11.87 5.15
C ALA A 149 3.53 11.14 6.07
N TYR A 150 3.53 9.80 6.04
CA TYR A 150 2.69 8.99 6.90
C TYR A 150 3.02 9.22 8.37
N TYR A 151 4.30 9.27 8.72
CA TYR A 151 4.75 9.45 10.10
C TYR A 151 4.79 10.93 10.52
N GLU A 152 4.99 11.84 9.58
CA GLU A 152 4.83 13.29 9.76
C GLU A 152 3.41 13.65 10.20
N SER A 153 2.40 12.91 9.76
CA SER A 153 1.04 13.13 10.25
C SER A 153 0.92 12.88 11.76
N ALA A 154 1.58 11.86 12.31
CA ALA A 154 1.59 11.60 13.75
C ALA A 154 2.41 12.65 14.53
N GLY A 155 3.56 13.07 14.00
CA GLY A 155 4.39 14.12 14.59
C GLY A 155 3.66 15.47 14.64
N LYS A 156 2.95 15.83 13.56
CA LYS A 156 2.10 17.01 13.51
C LYS A 156 0.98 16.94 14.54
N PHE A 157 0.26 15.82 14.61
CA PHE A 157 -0.77 15.64 15.62
C PHE A 157 -0.21 15.80 17.04
N ALA A 158 0.95 15.21 17.33
CA ALA A 158 1.57 15.31 18.65
C ALA A 158 1.92 16.77 19.01
N SER A 159 2.45 17.53 18.05
CA SER A 159 2.69 18.97 18.19
C SER A 159 1.41 19.76 18.44
N ASP A 160 0.37 19.54 17.62
CA ASP A 160 -0.88 20.29 17.69
C ASP A 160 -1.65 19.99 18.99
N LYS A 161 -1.56 18.75 19.48
CA LYS A 161 -2.11 18.33 20.77
C LYS A 161 -1.38 18.94 21.96
N GLY A 162 -0.16 19.44 21.76
CA GLY A 162 0.63 20.15 22.76
C GLY A 162 1.52 19.26 23.62
N PHE A 163 1.77 18.01 23.23
CA PHE A 163 2.72 17.14 23.94
C PHE A 163 4.12 17.77 23.93
N LYS A 164 4.78 17.82 25.08
CA LYS A 164 6.06 18.52 25.25
C LYS A 164 7.22 17.56 25.22
N LYS A 165 7.06 16.37 25.79
CA LYS A 165 8.09 15.34 25.89
C LYS A 165 7.55 14.01 25.39
N VAL A 166 8.15 13.47 24.33
CA VAL A 166 7.70 12.22 23.69
C VAL A 166 8.80 11.19 23.68
N ALA A 167 8.51 9.98 24.15
CA ALA A 167 9.34 8.81 23.89
C ALA A 167 8.95 8.21 22.54
N MET A 168 9.88 7.53 21.87
CA MET A 168 9.61 6.86 20.60
C MET A 168 10.20 5.45 20.55
N ILE A 169 9.46 4.51 19.95
CA ILE A 169 9.91 3.12 19.78
C ILE A 169 9.51 2.54 18.42
N ALA A 170 10.45 1.89 17.75
CA ALA A 170 10.24 1.21 16.47
C ALA A 170 11.23 0.03 16.30
N PRO A 171 10.97 -0.97 15.44
CA PRO A 171 11.96 -2.00 15.16
C PRO A 171 13.08 -1.46 14.25
N SER A 172 14.29 -1.98 14.42
CA SER A 172 15.50 -1.54 13.70
C SER A 172 15.57 -2.09 12.27
N TYR A 173 14.75 -1.53 11.38
CA TYR A 173 14.76 -1.80 9.94
C TYR A 173 14.35 -0.53 9.16
N PRO A 174 14.46 -0.47 7.82
CA PRO A 174 14.18 0.74 7.05
C PRO A 174 12.84 1.41 7.40
N GLY A 175 11.74 0.65 7.50
CA GLY A 175 10.44 1.23 7.84
C GLY A 175 10.37 1.84 9.24
N GLY A 176 11.08 1.26 10.22
CA GLY A 176 11.14 1.79 11.58
C GLY A 176 12.03 3.03 11.69
N LYS A 177 13.10 3.10 10.90
CA LYS A 177 13.92 4.32 10.79
C LYS A 177 13.13 5.46 10.16
N ASP A 178 12.38 5.19 9.08
CA ASP A 178 11.49 6.17 8.46
C ASP A 178 10.40 6.60 9.46
N ALA A 179 9.87 5.68 10.27
CA ALA A 179 8.87 5.98 11.31
C ALA A 179 9.34 7.02 12.32
N ILE A 180 10.54 6.84 12.85
CA ILE A 180 11.11 7.73 13.85
C ILE A 180 11.52 9.07 13.22
N ASN A 181 12.15 9.04 12.05
CA ASN A 181 12.60 10.26 11.38
C ASN A 181 11.41 11.12 10.90
N GLY A 182 10.43 10.51 10.24
CA GLY A 182 9.22 11.21 9.78
C GLY A 182 8.40 11.81 10.92
N PHE A 183 8.27 11.12 12.07
CA PHE A 183 7.65 11.70 13.25
C PHE A 183 8.39 12.97 13.73
N LYS A 184 9.72 12.89 13.86
CA LYS A 184 10.57 14.02 14.29
C LYS A 184 10.50 15.23 13.36
N HIS A 185 10.25 15.04 12.07
CA HIS A 185 10.19 16.14 11.10
C HIS A 185 9.12 17.20 11.40
N THR A 186 8.05 16.83 12.10
CA THR A 186 6.91 17.72 12.39
C THR A 186 6.60 17.84 13.88
N PHE A 187 7.23 17.01 14.72
CA PHE A 187 7.15 17.14 16.15
C PHE A 187 7.98 18.34 16.65
N LYS A 188 7.38 19.19 17.49
CA LYS A 188 7.99 20.44 17.99
C LYS A 188 8.41 20.38 19.46
N GLY A 189 8.12 19.28 20.15
CA GLY A 189 8.57 19.05 21.53
C GLY A 189 9.96 18.40 21.60
N SER A 190 10.33 17.91 22.77
CA SER A 190 11.57 17.17 23.00
C SER A 190 11.34 15.66 22.96
N VAL A 191 12.34 14.94 22.44
CA VAL A 191 12.38 13.47 22.47
C VAL A 191 13.07 13.03 23.76
N SER A 192 12.42 12.21 24.57
CA SER A 192 13.02 11.66 25.80
C SER A 192 13.85 10.42 25.55
N ASP A 193 13.37 9.55 24.65
CA ASP A 193 13.99 8.29 24.27
C ASP A 193 13.71 8.03 22.80
N GLU A 194 14.72 7.51 22.10
CA GLU A 194 14.61 6.98 20.76
C GLU A 194 15.08 5.51 20.79
N LEU A 195 14.12 4.59 20.83
CA LEU A 195 14.37 3.16 21.06
C LEU A 195 14.19 2.37 19.76
N TYR A 196 15.19 1.55 19.43
CA TYR A 196 15.12 0.61 18.32
C TYR A 196 15.16 -0.83 18.80
N THR A 197 14.08 -1.58 18.60
CA THR A 197 13.96 -2.99 18.99
C THR A 197 14.39 -3.92 17.86
N LYS A 198 14.58 -5.22 18.16
CA LYS A 198 14.71 -6.22 17.09
C LYS A 198 13.37 -6.36 16.35
N LEU A 199 13.42 -6.52 15.02
CA LEU A 199 12.23 -6.89 14.24
C LEU A 199 11.70 -8.25 14.70
N GLY A 200 10.42 -8.32 15.05
CA GLY A 200 9.77 -9.51 15.60
C GLY A 200 9.93 -9.70 17.12
N GLN A 201 10.48 -8.72 17.84
CA GLN A 201 10.54 -8.74 19.31
C GLN A 201 9.13 -8.75 19.91
N LEU A 202 8.93 -9.51 20.99
CA LEU A 202 7.64 -9.61 21.70
C LEU A 202 7.72 -9.26 23.18
N ASP A 203 8.91 -9.22 23.78
CA ASP A 203 9.12 -8.75 25.16
C ASP A 203 9.64 -7.31 25.11
N TYR A 204 9.02 -6.41 25.85
CA TYR A 204 9.34 -4.99 25.91
C TYR A 204 9.61 -4.51 27.33
N SER A 205 9.84 -5.43 28.28
CA SER A 205 10.03 -5.11 29.70
C SER A 205 11.14 -4.09 29.94
N ALA A 206 12.28 -4.22 29.25
CA ALA A 206 13.41 -3.31 29.35
C ALA A 206 13.07 -1.91 28.80
N GLU A 207 12.48 -1.84 27.61
CA GLU A 207 12.10 -0.58 26.97
C GLU A 207 11.02 0.15 27.79
N LEU A 208 10.03 -0.56 28.33
CA LEU A 208 8.99 0.02 29.18
C LEU A 208 9.55 0.54 30.51
N ALA A 209 10.56 -0.11 31.08
CA ALA A 209 11.25 0.38 32.27
C ALA A 209 11.99 1.70 31.99
N GLN A 210 12.66 1.79 30.84
CA GLN A 210 13.33 3.02 30.39
C GLN A 210 12.33 4.15 30.13
N ILE A 211 11.24 3.88 29.40
CA ILE A 211 10.16 4.84 29.15
C ILE A 211 9.55 5.35 30.46
N ARG A 212 9.36 4.47 31.45
CA ARG A 212 8.87 4.90 32.78
C ARG A 212 9.84 5.87 33.45
N ALA A 213 11.14 5.58 33.38
CA ALA A 213 12.16 6.39 34.03
C ALA A 213 12.26 7.80 33.40
N SER A 214 12.04 7.91 32.10
CA SER A 214 12.12 9.19 31.39
C SER A 214 10.88 10.06 31.53
N LYS A 215 9.74 9.50 31.99
CA LYS A 215 8.47 10.22 32.26
C LYS A 215 8.03 11.11 31.09
N PRO A 216 7.78 10.55 29.89
CA PRO A 216 7.25 11.32 28.77
C PRO A 216 5.75 11.61 28.96
N ASP A 217 5.25 12.65 28.29
CA ASP A 217 3.81 12.95 28.25
C ASP A 217 3.07 12.00 27.29
N ALA A 218 3.80 11.56 26.25
CA ALA A 218 3.29 10.64 25.24
C ALA A 218 4.38 9.68 24.75
N LEU A 219 3.95 8.56 24.20
CA LEU A 219 4.80 7.61 23.50
C LEU A 219 4.29 7.47 22.07
N TYR A 220 5.15 7.78 21.10
CA TYR A 220 4.95 7.39 19.71
C TYR A 220 5.52 5.98 19.49
N PHE A 221 4.73 5.07 18.92
CA PHE A 221 5.23 3.72 18.62
C PHE A 221 4.84 3.26 17.23
N PHE A 222 5.77 2.56 16.58
CA PHE A 222 5.55 1.86 15.32
C PHE A 222 6.00 0.40 15.49
N LEU A 223 5.05 -0.47 15.79
CA LEU A 223 5.23 -1.91 16.04
C LEU A 223 4.08 -2.67 15.38
N PRO A 224 4.19 -3.09 14.11
CA PRO A 224 3.07 -3.72 13.41
C PRO A 224 2.77 -5.15 13.88
N GLY A 225 1.50 -5.54 13.76
CA GLY A 225 1.03 -6.91 14.03
C GLY A 225 1.33 -7.38 15.45
N ALA A 226 1.88 -8.60 15.59
CA ALA A 226 2.12 -9.23 16.88
C ALA A 226 3.03 -8.40 17.82
N MET A 227 3.98 -7.63 17.25
CA MET A 227 4.84 -6.73 18.00
C MET A 227 4.00 -5.70 18.78
N GLY A 228 3.11 -4.98 18.08
CA GLY A 228 2.27 -3.96 18.71
C GLY A 228 1.21 -4.55 19.63
N VAL A 229 0.67 -5.73 19.32
CA VAL A 229 -0.29 -6.44 20.20
C VAL A 229 0.38 -6.72 21.55
N SER A 230 1.60 -7.26 21.53
CA SER A 230 2.35 -7.54 22.75
C SER A 230 2.75 -6.24 23.48
N PHE A 231 3.22 -5.24 22.73
CA PHE A 231 3.63 -3.95 23.27
C PHE A 231 2.50 -3.26 24.04
N ILE A 232 1.32 -3.10 23.43
CA ILE A 232 0.19 -2.40 24.05
C ILE A 232 -0.25 -3.12 25.32
N LYS A 233 -0.34 -4.46 25.29
CA LYS A 233 -0.71 -5.25 26.47
C LYS A 233 0.29 -5.06 27.61
N GLN A 234 1.59 -5.07 27.32
CA GLN A 234 2.62 -4.86 28.33
C GLN A 234 2.64 -3.41 28.84
N PHE A 235 2.48 -2.43 27.96
CA PHE A 235 2.41 -1.01 28.32
C PHE A 235 1.26 -0.73 29.28
N VAL A 236 0.06 -1.23 28.97
CA VAL A 236 -1.13 -1.08 29.82
C VAL A 236 -0.99 -1.92 31.10
N GLY A 237 -0.51 -3.17 31.01
CA GLY A 237 -0.27 -4.04 32.16
C GLY A 237 0.78 -3.47 33.14
N ALA A 238 1.76 -2.73 32.63
CA ALA A 238 2.74 -1.99 33.42
C ALA A 238 2.17 -0.68 34.02
N GLY A 239 0.92 -0.33 33.75
CA GLY A 239 0.26 0.86 34.29
C GLY A 239 0.71 2.18 33.66
N LEU A 240 1.54 2.16 32.61
CA LEU A 240 2.05 3.38 31.97
C LEU A 240 0.95 4.22 31.30
N SER A 241 -0.12 3.57 30.85
CA SER A 241 -1.29 4.24 30.25
C SER A 241 -2.03 5.22 31.17
N LYS A 242 -1.74 5.21 32.48
CA LYS A 242 -2.30 6.18 33.43
C LYS A 242 -1.70 7.58 33.27
N ASP A 243 -0.45 7.65 32.83
CA ASP A 243 0.33 8.89 32.80
C ASP A 243 0.85 9.23 31.40
N VAL A 244 0.98 8.24 30.52
CA VAL A 244 1.60 8.39 29.19
C VAL A 244 0.56 8.09 28.10
N ALA A 245 0.29 9.08 27.24
CA ALA A 245 -0.62 8.89 26.12
C ALA A 245 0.04 8.07 24.99
N LEU A 246 -0.69 7.13 24.39
CA LEU A 246 -0.21 6.42 23.20
C LEU A 246 -0.60 7.17 21.91
N ILE A 247 0.39 7.34 21.05
CA ILE A 247 0.24 7.87 19.69
C ILE A 247 0.85 6.85 18.71
N SER A 248 0.19 6.61 17.60
CA SER A 248 0.77 5.78 16.53
C SER A 248 0.30 6.25 15.16
N THR A 249 0.57 5.43 14.16
CA THR A 249 -0.11 5.44 12.88
C THR A 249 -0.88 4.13 12.71
N ALA A 250 -1.63 3.95 11.61
CA ALA A 250 -2.47 2.76 11.44
C ALA A 250 -1.74 1.41 11.61
N PHE A 251 -0.43 1.35 11.33
CA PHE A 251 0.33 0.09 11.43
C PHE A 251 0.26 -0.58 12.79
N SER A 252 0.03 0.17 13.87
CA SER A 252 0.02 -0.36 15.23
C SER A 252 -1.30 -0.10 15.97
N ALA A 253 -2.31 0.35 15.24
CA ALA A 253 -3.55 0.86 15.79
C ALA A 253 -4.73 0.73 14.81
N ASP A 254 -4.90 -0.43 14.16
CA ASP A 254 -5.99 -0.64 13.20
C ASP A 254 -6.74 -1.98 13.38
N GLU A 255 -7.76 -2.19 12.54
CA GLU A 255 -8.74 -3.29 12.65
C GLU A 255 -8.12 -4.71 12.59
N ASP A 256 -6.86 -4.83 12.16
CA ASP A 256 -6.09 -6.08 12.18
C ASP A 256 -5.58 -6.44 13.59
N MET A 257 -5.39 -5.43 14.45
CA MET A 257 -4.86 -5.60 15.81
C MET A 257 -5.91 -5.42 16.89
N ILE A 258 -6.90 -4.55 16.66
CA ILE A 258 -7.94 -4.21 17.65
C ILE A 258 -8.60 -5.44 18.28
N PRO A 259 -9.02 -6.48 17.52
CA PRO A 259 -9.64 -7.67 18.10
C PRO A 259 -8.71 -8.44 19.07
N ALA A 260 -7.40 -8.44 18.82
CA ALA A 260 -6.44 -9.17 19.61
C ALA A 260 -6.05 -8.46 20.91
N VAL A 261 -6.13 -7.11 20.94
CA VAL A 261 -5.80 -6.30 22.10
C VAL A 261 -7.04 -5.99 22.93
N GLY A 262 -8.11 -5.48 22.31
CA GLY A 262 -9.37 -5.11 22.97
C GLY A 262 -9.32 -3.77 23.72
N GLU A 263 -9.95 -3.72 24.89
CA GLU A 263 -10.10 -2.50 25.71
C GLU A 263 -8.81 -1.74 26.03
N PRO A 264 -7.63 -2.37 26.19
CA PRO A 264 -6.36 -1.64 26.37
C PRO A 264 -6.02 -0.64 25.26
N MET A 265 -6.68 -0.68 24.09
CA MET A 265 -6.49 0.30 23.02
C MET A 265 -7.42 1.51 23.11
N LEU A 266 -8.42 1.53 24.00
CA LEU A 266 -9.39 2.62 24.05
C LEU A 266 -8.70 3.97 24.35
N GLY A 267 -9.01 4.97 23.54
CA GLY A 267 -8.43 6.32 23.64
C GLY A 267 -7.07 6.46 22.94
N LEU A 268 -6.52 5.40 22.34
CA LEU A 268 -5.29 5.48 21.55
C LEU A 268 -5.54 6.32 20.30
N PHE A 269 -4.75 7.39 20.14
CA PHE A 269 -4.77 8.24 18.95
C PHE A 269 -3.83 7.70 17.88
N ASN A 270 -4.28 7.67 16.64
CA ASN A 270 -3.42 7.32 15.52
C ASN A 270 -3.77 8.08 14.26
N THR A 271 -2.84 8.16 13.32
CA THR A 271 -3.08 8.76 12.02
C THR A 271 -3.06 7.73 10.90
N ALA A 272 -3.84 8.02 9.85
CA ALA A 272 -3.92 7.16 8.67
C ALA A 272 -4.32 7.95 7.42
N HIS A 273 -3.95 7.44 6.26
CA HIS A 273 -4.35 8.02 4.97
C HIS A 273 -5.75 7.55 4.51
N TRP A 274 -6.34 6.60 5.24
CA TRP A 274 -7.65 6.00 4.96
C TRP A 274 -8.30 5.46 6.24
N SER A 275 -9.63 5.32 6.23
CA SER A 275 -10.41 4.62 7.26
C SER A 275 -11.69 4.02 6.67
N PHE A 276 -12.18 2.93 7.26
CA PHE A 276 -13.40 2.24 6.79
C PHE A 276 -14.67 3.08 6.97
N ASP A 277 -14.64 4.13 7.79
CA ASP A 277 -15.75 5.03 8.08
C ASP A 277 -15.73 6.33 7.23
N LEU A 278 -14.82 6.45 6.24
CA LEU A 278 -14.86 7.58 5.31
C LEU A 278 -16.15 7.58 4.48
N ASP A 279 -16.80 8.74 4.41
CA ASP A 279 -18.07 8.91 3.73
C ASP A 279 -17.90 9.22 2.24
N ASN A 280 -17.60 8.17 1.46
CA ASN A 280 -17.64 8.25 0.01
C ASN A 280 -18.12 6.92 -0.59
N ALA A 281 -18.73 7.00 -1.78
CA ALA A 281 -19.39 5.85 -2.39
C ALA A 281 -18.44 4.69 -2.74
N ALA A 282 -17.18 4.97 -3.08
CA ALA A 282 -16.19 3.92 -3.35
C ALA A 282 -15.84 3.16 -2.07
N ASN A 283 -15.60 3.89 -0.98
CA ASN A 283 -15.33 3.31 0.33
C ASN A 283 -16.49 2.47 0.85
N GLN A 284 -17.71 3.00 0.81
CA GLN A 284 -18.90 2.28 1.27
C GLN A 284 -19.09 0.95 0.52
N ARG A 285 -18.88 0.94 -0.80
CA ARG A 285 -18.95 -0.29 -1.61
C ARG A 285 -17.87 -1.31 -1.23
N PHE A 286 -16.62 -0.86 -1.09
CA PHE A 286 -15.51 -1.72 -0.68
C PHE A 286 -15.77 -2.31 0.71
N VAL A 287 -16.10 -1.47 1.69
CA VAL A 287 -16.32 -1.88 3.09
C VAL A 287 -17.49 -2.86 3.21
N ALA A 288 -18.59 -2.63 2.48
CA ALA A 288 -19.71 -3.57 2.44
C ALA A 288 -19.29 -4.93 1.85
N ALA A 289 -18.60 -4.92 0.71
CA ALA A 289 -18.12 -6.14 0.07
C ALA A 289 -17.08 -6.89 0.92
N PHE A 290 -16.21 -6.16 1.60
CA PHE A 290 -15.22 -6.73 2.51
C PHE A 290 -15.90 -7.40 3.70
N ARG A 291 -16.82 -6.71 4.39
CA ARG A 291 -17.57 -7.26 5.52
C ARG A 291 -18.35 -8.52 5.12
N GLN A 292 -18.96 -8.53 3.94
CA GLN A 292 -19.67 -9.69 3.42
C GLN A 292 -18.74 -10.91 3.23
N GLN A 293 -17.50 -10.69 2.80
CA GLN A 293 -16.53 -11.76 2.56
C GLN A 293 -15.70 -12.16 3.79
N ASN A 294 -15.70 -11.33 4.83
CA ASN A 294 -14.82 -11.46 5.99
C ASN A 294 -15.62 -11.47 7.31
N ASN A 295 -16.75 -12.16 7.33
CA ASN A 295 -17.55 -12.42 8.54
C ASN A 295 -17.93 -11.15 9.33
N GLY A 296 -18.27 -10.07 8.63
CA GLY A 296 -18.67 -8.80 9.24
C GLY A 296 -17.52 -7.97 9.83
N ARG A 297 -16.26 -8.40 9.68
CA ARG A 297 -15.10 -7.64 10.13
C ARG A 297 -14.89 -6.38 9.28
N ASN A 298 -14.52 -5.27 9.92
CA ASN A 298 -14.08 -4.06 9.23
C ASN A 298 -12.75 -4.31 8.53
N PRO A 299 -12.55 -3.80 7.31
CA PRO A 299 -11.24 -3.81 6.67
C PRO A 299 -10.25 -2.93 7.43
N SER A 300 -9.02 -3.42 7.59
CA SER A 300 -7.87 -2.60 7.93
C SER A 300 -7.43 -1.75 6.73
N PHE A 301 -6.58 -0.76 6.98
CA PHE A 301 -5.99 0.07 5.93
C PHE A 301 -5.18 -0.75 4.93
N TYR A 302 -4.56 -1.86 5.36
CA TYR A 302 -3.86 -2.80 4.48
C TYR A 302 -4.80 -3.40 3.42
N ALA A 303 -6.01 -3.80 3.83
CA ALA A 303 -7.02 -4.31 2.92
C ALA A 303 -7.52 -3.21 1.97
N GLY A 304 -7.75 -2.00 2.49
CA GLY A 304 -8.19 -0.85 1.70
C GLY A 304 -7.22 -0.47 0.59
N GLN A 305 -5.93 -0.31 0.91
CA GLN A 305 -4.91 0.04 -0.09
C GLN A 305 -4.65 -1.09 -1.10
N ALA A 306 -4.73 -2.36 -0.68
CA ALA A 306 -4.58 -3.50 -1.58
C ALA A 306 -5.73 -3.57 -2.60
N TYR A 307 -6.97 -3.39 -2.14
CA TYR A 307 -8.13 -3.25 -3.02
C TYR A 307 -7.92 -2.10 -4.02
N ASP A 308 -7.53 -0.93 -3.53
CA ASP A 308 -7.31 0.26 -4.33
C ASP A 308 -6.24 0.07 -5.43
N VAL A 309 -5.17 -0.66 -5.14
CA VAL A 309 -4.12 -0.95 -6.13
C VAL A 309 -4.64 -1.75 -7.31
N LEU A 310 -5.49 -2.77 -7.10
CA LEU A 310 -6.07 -3.51 -8.22
C LEU A 310 -7.09 -2.67 -9.00
N MET A 311 -7.83 -1.79 -8.34
CA MET A 311 -8.69 -0.82 -9.03
C MET A 311 -7.88 0.17 -9.87
N ALA A 312 -6.69 0.58 -9.40
CA ALA A 312 -5.76 1.42 -10.16
C ALA A 312 -5.19 0.67 -11.36
N MET A 313 -4.79 -0.61 -11.20
CA MET A 313 -4.32 -1.44 -12.30
C MET A 313 -5.43 -1.67 -13.34
N ASP A 314 -6.66 -1.96 -12.92
CA ASP A 314 -7.82 -2.11 -13.81
C ASP A 314 -8.03 -0.88 -14.69
N ALA A 315 -8.09 0.31 -14.07
CA ALA A 315 -8.23 1.56 -14.78
C ALA A 315 -7.06 1.84 -15.72
N ALA A 316 -5.83 1.55 -15.30
CA ALA A 316 -4.64 1.77 -16.13
C ALA A 316 -4.64 0.86 -17.37
N VAL A 317 -4.98 -0.43 -17.21
CA VAL A 317 -5.11 -1.37 -18.34
C VAL A 317 -6.23 -0.94 -19.27
N ARG A 318 -7.38 -0.49 -18.72
CA ARG A 318 -8.51 0.03 -19.49
C ARG A 318 -8.10 1.24 -20.33
N ASP A 319 -7.43 2.22 -19.72
CA ASP A 319 -7.02 3.47 -20.35
C ASP A 319 -5.87 3.27 -21.36
N ALA A 320 -5.06 2.22 -21.19
CA ALA A 320 -4.08 1.78 -22.18
C ALA A 320 -4.70 0.94 -23.32
N GLY A 321 -6.04 0.75 -23.33
CA GLY A 321 -6.74 -0.06 -24.32
C GLY A 321 -6.32 -1.53 -24.31
N GLY A 322 -5.95 -2.06 -23.14
CA GLY A 322 -5.48 -3.44 -22.97
C GLY A 322 -4.01 -3.69 -23.37
N LYS A 323 -3.29 -2.69 -23.87
CA LYS A 323 -1.93 -2.84 -24.43
C LYS A 323 -0.84 -2.75 -23.36
N VAL A 324 -0.75 -3.73 -22.47
CA VAL A 324 0.24 -3.73 -21.36
C VAL A 324 1.70 -3.84 -21.79
N ALA A 325 1.95 -4.20 -23.06
CA ALA A 325 3.28 -4.18 -23.68
C ALA A 325 3.76 -2.74 -24.01
N ASP A 326 2.84 -1.80 -24.22
CA ASP A 326 3.17 -0.38 -24.38
C ASP A 326 3.41 0.24 -23.00
N LYS A 327 4.64 0.12 -22.52
CA LYS A 327 5.01 0.60 -21.18
C LYS A 327 4.82 2.11 -21.03
N ALA A 328 5.03 2.90 -22.08
CA ALA A 328 4.84 4.35 -22.00
C ALA A 328 3.35 4.70 -21.81
N ALA A 329 2.47 4.09 -22.60
CA ALA A 329 1.03 4.27 -22.46
C ALA A 329 0.52 3.77 -21.09
N LEU A 330 1.00 2.61 -20.64
CA LEU A 330 0.61 2.03 -19.34
C LEU A 330 1.08 2.90 -18.17
N LEU A 331 2.33 3.39 -18.16
CA LEU A 331 2.82 4.30 -17.12
C LEU A 331 2.04 5.62 -17.09
N LYS A 332 1.72 6.18 -18.26
CA LYS A 332 0.87 7.38 -18.37
C LYS A 332 -0.52 7.13 -17.79
N ALA A 333 -1.11 5.97 -18.08
CA ALA A 333 -2.42 5.57 -17.57
C ALA A 333 -2.42 5.36 -16.05
N ILE A 334 -1.39 4.71 -15.50
CA ILE A 334 -1.21 4.58 -14.05
C ILE A 334 -1.12 5.97 -13.41
N LYS A 335 -0.28 6.86 -13.95
CA LYS A 335 -0.09 8.21 -13.41
C LYS A 335 -1.34 9.09 -13.48
N ALA A 336 -2.20 8.87 -14.47
CA ALA A 336 -3.48 9.57 -14.59
C ALA A 336 -4.47 9.20 -13.46
N ALA A 337 -4.33 8.01 -12.88
CA ALA A 337 -5.12 7.56 -11.73
C ALA A 337 -6.64 7.68 -11.93
N ASN A 338 -7.14 7.33 -13.12
CA ASN A 338 -8.56 7.44 -13.49
C ASN A 338 -9.41 6.30 -12.89
N TYR A 339 -9.46 6.21 -11.57
CA TYR A 339 -10.30 5.29 -10.81
C TYR A 339 -10.92 5.99 -9.61
N LYS A 340 -11.96 5.40 -9.04
CA LYS A 340 -12.59 5.90 -7.82
C LYS A 340 -11.95 5.22 -6.61
N SER A 341 -10.93 5.87 -6.04
CA SER A 341 -10.24 5.39 -4.84
C SER A 341 -11.19 5.31 -3.64
N VAL A 342 -10.99 4.33 -2.76
CA VAL A 342 -11.67 4.26 -1.45
C VAL A 342 -11.34 5.45 -0.55
N ARG A 343 -10.31 6.23 -0.87
CA ARG A 343 -9.93 7.47 -0.16
C ARG A 343 -10.72 8.69 -0.62
N GLY A 344 -11.46 8.60 -1.71
CA GLY A 344 -12.06 9.74 -2.40
C GLY A 344 -11.11 10.31 -3.45
N ASP A 345 -10.86 11.62 -3.39
CA ASP A 345 -9.95 12.30 -4.32
C ASP A 345 -8.53 11.73 -4.19
N PHE A 346 -7.98 11.28 -5.31
CA PHE A 346 -6.65 10.68 -5.38
C PHE A 346 -5.92 11.19 -6.62
N ARG A 347 -4.65 11.59 -6.44
CA ARG A 347 -3.75 11.92 -7.54
C ARG A 347 -2.30 11.69 -7.12
N TYR A 348 -1.46 11.34 -8.08
CA TYR A 348 -0.03 11.27 -7.87
C TYR A 348 0.63 12.65 -7.93
N GLY A 349 1.59 12.87 -7.05
CA GLY A 349 2.59 13.92 -7.12
C GLY A 349 3.68 13.60 -8.15
N PRO A 350 4.71 14.46 -8.26
CA PRO A 350 5.75 14.34 -9.28
C PRO A 350 6.62 13.08 -9.11
N ASN A 351 6.73 12.56 -7.89
CA ASN A 351 7.48 11.37 -7.52
C ASN A 351 6.71 10.05 -7.62
N ASN A 352 5.49 10.06 -8.19
CA ASN A 352 4.58 8.91 -8.27
C ASN A 352 4.08 8.41 -6.88
N PHE A 353 4.01 9.30 -5.89
CA PHE A 353 3.33 9.07 -4.61
C PHE A 353 2.08 9.94 -4.49
N PRO A 354 1.07 9.53 -3.71
CA PRO A 354 -0.17 10.29 -3.59
C PRO A 354 0.00 11.63 -2.89
N ILE A 355 -0.67 12.65 -3.43
CA ILE A 355 -1.03 13.86 -2.71
C ILE A 355 -2.38 13.59 -2.05
N GLN A 356 -2.40 13.41 -0.73
CA GLN A 356 -3.59 12.90 -0.04
C GLN A 356 -3.79 13.49 1.36
N ASN A 357 -4.99 13.26 1.90
CA ASN A 357 -5.29 13.58 3.29
C ASN A 357 -4.70 12.53 4.23
N TYR A 358 -4.37 12.96 5.44
CA TYR A 358 -4.07 12.11 6.58
C TYR A 358 -5.02 12.47 7.71
N TYR A 359 -5.82 11.50 8.14
CA TYR A 359 -6.87 11.64 9.13
C TYR A 359 -6.36 11.31 10.53
N LEU A 360 -6.86 12.04 11.53
CA LEU A 360 -6.75 11.66 12.92
C LEU A 360 -7.85 10.66 13.25
N ARG A 361 -7.47 9.55 13.87
CA ARG A 361 -8.37 8.51 14.33
C ARG A 361 -8.18 8.29 15.82
N VAL A 362 -9.24 7.83 16.47
CA VAL A 362 -9.19 7.36 17.85
C VAL A 362 -9.85 5.98 17.92
N ILE A 363 -9.27 5.10 18.72
CA ILE A 363 -9.89 3.81 19.01
C ILE A 363 -10.94 4.01 20.10
N ALA A 364 -12.19 3.70 19.77
CA ALA A 364 -13.34 3.90 20.64
C ALA A 364 -14.37 2.76 20.46
N LYS A 365 -15.35 2.68 21.37
CA LYS A 365 -16.53 1.83 21.16
C LYS A 365 -17.49 2.54 20.20
N ASP A 366 -17.97 1.83 19.19
CA ASP A 366 -19.06 2.28 18.33
C ASP A 366 -20.42 2.15 19.05
N ALA A 367 -21.50 2.54 18.36
CA ALA A 367 -22.86 2.49 18.92
C ALA A 367 -23.33 1.07 19.29
N ASN A 368 -22.69 0.03 18.75
CA ASN A 368 -22.98 -1.38 19.04
C ASN A 368 -21.98 -1.99 20.05
N GLY A 369 -21.11 -1.18 20.65
CA GLY A 369 -20.09 -1.62 21.60
C GLY A 369 -18.85 -2.27 20.96
N ARG A 370 -18.74 -2.30 19.63
CA ARG A 370 -17.55 -2.81 18.94
C ARG A 370 -16.42 -1.79 19.09
N ILE A 371 -15.25 -2.26 19.51
CA ILE A 371 -14.03 -1.44 19.53
C ILE A 371 -13.52 -1.33 18.09
N ALA A 372 -13.37 -0.10 17.60
CA ALA A 372 -12.93 0.19 16.24
C ALA A 372 -12.27 1.56 16.16
N ASN A 373 -11.60 1.84 15.04
CA ASN A 373 -11.19 3.21 14.72
C ASN A 373 -12.40 4.08 14.36
N LYS A 374 -12.33 5.34 14.77
CA LYS A 374 -13.22 6.42 14.33
C LYS A 374 -12.40 7.60 13.85
N VAL A 375 -12.69 8.11 12.66
CA VAL A 375 -12.12 9.38 12.18
C VAL A 375 -12.70 10.53 12.99
N ILE A 376 -11.83 11.39 13.52
CA ILE A 376 -12.20 12.55 14.33
C ILE A 376 -11.65 13.87 13.79
N GLY A 377 -10.94 13.84 12.66
CA GLY A 377 -10.47 15.05 11.98
C GLY A 377 -9.45 14.74 10.89
N THR A 378 -8.97 15.79 10.23
CA THR A 378 -7.90 15.74 9.23
C THR A 378 -6.67 16.44 9.80
N VAL A 379 -5.53 15.76 9.85
CA VAL A 379 -4.26 16.30 10.36
C VAL A 379 -3.46 16.98 9.24
N LEU A 380 -3.38 16.33 8.09
CA LEU A 380 -2.74 16.89 6.90
C LEU A 380 -3.74 16.82 5.76
N GLU A 381 -3.96 17.95 5.08
CA GLU A 381 -4.89 18.03 3.94
C GLU A 381 -4.08 18.12 2.63
N ARG A 382 -4.43 17.27 1.65
CA ARG A 382 -3.81 17.25 0.30
C ARG A 382 -2.30 17.38 0.35
N TYR A 383 -1.67 16.60 1.22
CA TYR A 383 -0.27 16.77 1.57
C TYR A 383 0.64 16.11 0.53
N GLN A 384 1.59 16.88 0.01
CA GLN A 384 2.70 16.38 -0.77
C GLN A 384 3.85 16.07 0.19
N ASP A 385 4.41 14.88 0.10
CA ASP A 385 5.56 14.49 0.90
C ASP A 385 6.80 15.37 0.63
N ARG A 386 7.61 15.56 1.66
CA ARG A 386 8.81 16.40 1.58
C ARG A 386 9.88 15.81 0.66
N THR A 387 9.92 14.49 0.52
CA THR A 387 10.92 13.80 -0.30
C THR A 387 10.70 14.00 -1.79
N ALA A 388 9.51 14.40 -2.22
CA ALA A 388 9.20 14.69 -3.62
C ALA A 388 10.14 15.73 -4.26
N ALA A 389 10.63 16.70 -3.48
CA ALA A 389 11.60 17.69 -3.98
C ALA A 389 12.99 17.11 -4.28
N GLN A 390 13.31 15.94 -3.73
CA GLN A 390 14.57 15.21 -3.96
C GLN A 390 14.48 14.27 -5.17
N CYS A 391 13.26 14.07 -5.68
CA CYS A 391 13.02 13.15 -6.78
C CYS A 391 13.38 13.79 -8.12
N ALA A 392 14.52 13.40 -8.68
CA ALA A 392 14.97 13.80 -10.03
C ALA A 392 14.46 12.83 -11.10
N MET A 393 13.16 12.49 -11.08
CA MET A 393 12.57 11.51 -12.01
C MET A 393 12.71 12.01 -13.45
N LYS A 394 13.57 11.35 -14.22
CA LYS A 394 13.69 11.59 -15.66
C LYS A 394 12.50 10.92 -16.35
N SER A 395 11.77 11.72 -17.12
CA SER A 395 10.64 11.31 -17.96
C SER A 395 11.04 10.34 -19.06
#